data_AF-A0A2G5ZEG0-F1
#
_entry.id   AF-A0A2G5ZEG0-F1
#
_cell.length_a   1.000
_cell.length_b   1.000
_cell.length_c   1.000
_cell.angle_alpha   90.00
_cell.angle_beta   90.00
_cell.angle_gamma   90.00
#
_symmetry.space_group_name_H-M   'P 1'
#
loop_
_entity.id
_entity.type
_entity.pdbx_description
1 polymer ?
#
loop_
_entity_poly.entity_id
_entity_poly.type
_entity_poly.pdbx_seq_one_letter_code
_entity_poly.pdbx_strand_id
1 'polypeptide(L)'
;MNGLRSFGRFASVIAIGTAAYVFAKFQGGFVSWFIFYTLIPFVTYSVLLYLYPLRDLTVERNIEKRHVSRNGQVSIRVVLKRNLPFPLLYVVLMDKRVHAKREKMERKIILLGFRRTYEYNYLLKNVQRGEYTLPTVEVEVVDFFNWIRKKRVFVVQDHFLVYPSVTAMVYESASNGTSQGQQLSAYMLVKDATTPSSVREYAPGDRMSWIHWKSFARTSKLMTKEFDEQRSEQHTLLMDCGISETFESAVELAASIVVSARQHHAKLTMITANEQPKVFPLIQSADQTRQALVHLAKIQPTDIQQVRLPVGKAVSRDALLLITGDLRINFIRRVLTFAPDASAIVCFVMLTDETNKKSLESIIDQVKLLGITVKLIYPSDCSSALKKAVRS
;
A
#
# COMPACT_ATOMS: atom_id res chain seq x y z
N MET A 1 -21.17 -28.56 16.79
CA MET A 1 -20.74 -29.67 15.91
C MET A 1 -19.31 -30.19 16.17
N ASN A 2 -18.33 -29.38 16.60
CA ASN A 2 -16.95 -29.86 16.78
C ASN A 2 -16.72 -30.79 17.99
N GLY A 3 -17.51 -30.62 19.07
CA GLY A 3 -17.39 -31.45 20.28
C GLY A 3 -17.73 -32.93 20.05
N LEU A 4 -18.79 -33.22 19.30
CA LEU A 4 -19.25 -34.59 19.05
C LEU A 4 -18.23 -35.39 18.22
N ARG A 5 -17.62 -34.75 17.20
CA ARG A 5 -16.52 -35.35 16.42
C ARG A 5 -15.26 -35.56 17.25
N SER A 6 -14.95 -34.63 18.16
CA SER A 6 -13.81 -34.77 19.08
C SER A 6 -14.02 -35.89 20.09
N PHE A 7 -15.24 -36.07 20.58
CA PHE A 7 -15.60 -37.15 21.50
C PHE A 7 -15.57 -38.52 20.80
N GLY A 8 -16.09 -38.62 19.57
CA GLY A 8 -16.01 -39.85 18.78
C GLY A 8 -14.57 -40.32 18.53
N ARG A 9 -13.65 -39.39 18.26
CA ARG A 9 -12.21 -39.68 18.13
C ARG A 9 -11.58 -40.17 19.44
N PHE A 10 -11.98 -39.58 20.55
CA PHE A 10 -11.53 -40.02 21.87
C PHE A 10 -12.02 -41.44 22.18
N ALA A 11 -13.31 -41.71 21.94
CA ALA A 11 -13.88 -43.04 22.10
C ALA A 11 -13.20 -44.08 21.19
N SER A 12 -12.86 -43.72 19.94
CA SER A 12 -12.14 -44.64 19.05
C SER A 12 -10.73 -44.98 19.54
N VAL A 13 -10.01 -44.02 20.14
CA VAL A 13 -8.68 -44.26 20.70
C VAL A 13 -8.75 -45.26 21.86
N ILE A 14 -9.73 -45.07 22.76
CA ILE A 14 -9.98 -46.01 23.85
C ILE A 14 -10.38 -47.38 23.28
N ALA A 15 -11.25 -47.41 22.28
CA ALA A 15 -11.69 -48.65 21.63
C ALA A 15 -10.52 -49.44 21.04
N ILE A 16 -9.57 -48.77 20.35
CA ILE A 16 -8.34 -49.39 19.83
C ILE A 16 -7.52 -50.00 20.97
N GLY A 17 -7.32 -49.27 22.07
CA GLY A 17 -6.62 -49.78 23.25
C GLY A 17 -7.31 -51.00 23.87
N THR A 18 -8.63 -50.94 24.03
CA THR A 18 -9.41 -52.07 24.57
C THR A 18 -9.43 -53.28 23.64
N ALA A 19 -9.51 -53.06 22.32
CA ALA A 19 -9.50 -54.13 21.33
C ALA A 19 -8.14 -54.84 21.30
N ALA A 20 -7.04 -54.07 21.36
CA ALA A 20 -5.69 -54.62 21.47
C ALA A 20 -5.51 -55.45 22.76
N TYR A 21 -6.06 -54.99 23.89
CA TYR A 21 -6.04 -55.74 25.15
C TYR A 21 -6.85 -57.04 25.05
N VAL A 22 -8.08 -56.98 24.53
CA VAL A 22 -8.93 -58.16 24.33
C VAL A 22 -8.23 -59.15 23.41
N PHE A 23 -7.67 -58.70 22.29
CA PHE A 23 -6.90 -59.54 21.36
C PHE A 23 -5.71 -60.22 22.04
N ALA A 24 -4.90 -59.49 22.81
CA ALA A 24 -3.78 -60.04 23.56
C ALA A 24 -4.23 -61.10 24.60
N LYS A 25 -5.39 -60.89 25.23
CA LYS A 25 -5.94 -61.81 26.23
C LYS A 25 -6.51 -63.09 25.63
N PHE A 26 -7.18 -63.00 24.47
CA PHE A 26 -7.82 -64.15 23.81
C PHE A 26 -6.82 -65.01 23.02
N GLN A 27 -5.96 -64.40 22.20
CA GLN A 27 -4.98 -65.17 21.42
C GLN A 27 -3.80 -65.64 22.27
N GLY A 28 -3.38 -64.83 23.25
CA GLY A 28 -2.19 -65.09 24.04
C GLY A 28 -0.89 -65.01 23.21
N GLY A 29 0.21 -65.47 23.81
CA GLY A 29 1.53 -65.53 23.17
C GLY A 29 2.30 -64.21 23.15
N PHE A 30 3.61 -64.31 22.88
CA PHE A 30 4.54 -63.18 22.93
C PHE A 30 4.15 -62.04 21.98
N VAL A 31 3.78 -62.37 20.73
CA VAL A 31 3.51 -61.38 19.68
C VAL A 31 2.31 -60.48 20.01
N SER A 32 1.20 -61.06 20.48
CA SER A 32 -0.01 -60.28 20.78
C SER A 32 0.20 -59.35 21.99
N TRP A 33 0.92 -59.81 23.01
CA TRP A 33 1.33 -58.96 24.14
C TRP A 33 2.31 -57.86 23.72
N PHE A 34 3.25 -58.17 22.83
CA PHE A 34 4.18 -57.16 22.28
C PHE A 34 3.45 -56.03 21.56
N ILE A 35 2.46 -56.35 20.72
CA ILE A 35 1.62 -55.33 20.03
C ILE A 35 0.87 -54.47 21.06
N PHE A 36 0.27 -55.08 22.09
CA PHE A 36 -0.42 -54.33 23.13
C PHE A 36 0.52 -53.36 23.87
N TYR A 37 1.67 -53.85 24.34
CA TYR A 37 2.63 -53.02 25.09
C TYR A 37 3.26 -51.91 24.24
N THR A 38 3.47 -52.13 22.94
CA THR A 38 3.95 -51.08 22.03
C THR A 38 2.89 -50.01 21.75
N LEU A 39 1.61 -50.37 21.79
CA LEU A 39 0.50 -49.45 21.52
C LEU A 39 0.09 -48.62 22.75
N ILE A 40 0.29 -49.13 23.97
CA ILE A 40 -0.06 -48.46 25.24
C ILE A 40 0.49 -47.02 25.34
N PRO A 41 1.78 -46.74 25.08
CA PRO A 41 2.31 -45.38 25.19
C PRO A 41 1.60 -44.39 24.27
N PHE A 42 1.25 -44.81 23.05
CA PHE A 42 0.55 -43.96 22.09
C PHE A 42 -0.89 -43.69 22.50
N VAL A 43 -1.63 -44.71 22.94
CA VAL A 43 -3.00 -44.54 23.45
C VAL A 43 -3.00 -43.65 24.68
N THR A 44 -2.10 -43.91 25.63
CA THR A 44 -1.98 -43.11 26.86
C THR A 44 -1.64 -41.66 26.53
N TYR A 45 -0.69 -41.42 25.63
CA TYR A 45 -0.35 -40.07 25.17
C TYR A 45 -1.54 -39.36 24.51
N SER A 46 -2.28 -40.02 23.62
CA SER A 46 -3.46 -39.45 22.97
C SER A 46 -4.57 -39.11 23.98
N VAL A 47 -4.79 -39.95 25.00
CA VAL A 47 -5.74 -39.68 26.09
C VAL A 47 -5.29 -38.48 26.92
N LEU A 48 -4.00 -38.41 27.30
CA LEU A 48 -3.46 -37.26 28.04
C LEU A 48 -3.54 -35.96 27.21
N LEU A 49 -3.28 -36.03 25.92
CA LEU A 49 -3.42 -34.90 24.99
C LEU A 49 -4.89 -34.43 24.92
N TYR A 50 -5.84 -35.36 24.92
CA TYR A 50 -7.26 -35.02 24.96
C TYR A 50 -7.63 -34.25 26.23
N LEU A 51 -7.09 -34.65 27.38
CA LEU A 51 -7.30 -33.99 28.67
C LEU A 51 -6.53 -32.67 28.81
N TYR A 52 -5.46 -32.45 28.05
CA TYR A 52 -4.61 -31.26 28.13
C TYR A 52 -5.39 -29.95 27.89
N PRO A 53 -5.37 -28.97 28.80
CA PRO A 53 -6.15 -27.74 28.68
C PRO A 53 -5.49 -26.74 27.71
N LEU A 54 -5.99 -26.63 26.48
CA LEU A 54 -5.56 -25.58 25.54
C LEU A 54 -5.99 -24.16 25.95
N ARG A 55 -6.78 -24.02 27.03
CA ARG A 55 -7.29 -22.72 27.49
C ARG A 55 -6.21 -21.89 28.16
N ASP A 56 -5.25 -22.56 28.78
CA ASP A 56 -4.19 -21.95 29.60
C ASP A 56 -2.97 -21.54 28.75
N LEU A 57 -3.10 -21.66 27.42
CA LEU A 57 -2.13 -21.14 26.49
C LEU A 57 -2.35 -19.63 26.35
N THR A 58 -1.25 -18.88 26.33
CA THR A 58 -1.25 -17.46 26.03
C THR A 58 -0.52 -17.24 24.72
N VAL A 59 -1.15 -16.52 23.80
CA VAL A 59 -0.54 -16.15 22.53
C VAL A 59 -0.42 -14.64 22.50
N GLU A 60 0.80 -14.16 22.35
CA GLU A 60 1.12 -12.75 22.16
C GLU A 60 1.67 -12.57 20.75
N ARG A 61 1.30 -11.47 20.10
CA ARG A 61 1.86 -11.07 18.81
C ARG A 61 2.45 -9.69 18.94
N ASN A 62 3.66 -9.52 18.42
CA ASN A 62 4.33 -8.24 18.32
C ASN A 62 4.75 -7.97 16.88
N ILE A 63 4.51 -6.75 16.41
CA ILE A 63 4.82 -6.30 15.05
C ILE A 63 5.89 -5.22 15.19
N GLU A 64 7.11 -5.51 14.71
CA GLU A 64 8.27 -4.64 14.94
C GLU A 64 8.10 -3.24 14.32
N LYS A 65 7.46 -3.15 13.15
CA LYS A 65 7.15 -1.88 12.47
C LYS A 65 5.72 -1.89 11.97
N ARG A 66 4.87 -1.03 12.55
CA ARG A 66 3.46 -0.88 12.16
C ARG A 66 3.25 -0.02 10.90
N HIS A 67 4.30 0.69 10.47
CA HIS A 67 4.32 1.52 9.27
C HIS A 67 5.53 1.15 8.40
N VAL A 68 5.27 0.69 7.18
CA VAL A 68 6.31 0.19 6.26
C VAL A 68 6.05 0.73 4.84
N SER A 69 7.10 1.14 4.12
CA SER A 69 7.01 1.50 2.71
C SER A 69 7.06 0.24 1.83
N ARG A 70 6.45 0.24 0.64
CA ARG A 70 6.51 -0.86 -0.34
C ARG A 70 7.97 -1.33 -0.57
N ASN A 71 8.14 -2.65 -0.74
CA ASN A 71 9.41 -3.42 -0.65
C ASN A 71 10.03 -3.55 0.75
N GLY A 72 9.46 -2.91 1.76
CA GLY A 72 9.80 -3.19 3.14
C GLY A 72 9.34 -4.58 3.55
N GLN A 73 10.06 -5.15 4.50
CA GLN A 73 9.75 -6.44 5.08
C GLN A 73 9.07 -6.22 6.42
N VAL A 74 7.94 -6.88 6.64
CA VAL A 74 7.26 -6.84 7.94
C VAL A 74 7.64 -8.09 8.71
N SER A 75 8.39 -7.91 9.79
CA SER A 75 8.72 -8.96 10.74
C SER A 75 7.61 -9.05 11.79
N ILE A 76 6.99 -10.21 11.90
CA ILE A 76 5.94 -10.50 12.88
C ILE A 76 6.47 -11.56 13.83
N ARG A 77 6.48 -11.22 15.11
CA ARG A 77 6.89 -12.10 16.21
C ARG A 77 5.65 -12.62 16.92
N VAL A 78 5.47 -13.94 16.90
CA VAL A 78 4.42 -14.63 17.65
C VAL A 78 5.07 -15.39 18.79
N VAL A 79 4.61 -15.13 20.01
CA VAL A 79 5.10 -15.77 21.23
C VAL A 79 3.98 -16.64 21.79
N LEU A 80 4.24 -17.95 21.86
CA LEU A 80 3.36 -18.93 22.50
C LEU A 80 3.91 -19.25 23.89
N LYS A 81 3.13 -18.95 24.92
CA LYS A 81 3.42 -19.30 26.32
C LYS A 81 2.41 -20.34 26.81
N ARG A 82 2.87 -21.24 27.67
CA ARG A 82 2.01 -22.21 28.35
C ARG A 82 2.42 -22.40 29.79
N ASN A 83 1.42 -22.69 30.63
CA ASN A 83 1.66 -22.95 32.04
C ASN A 83 2.12 -24.40 32.28
N LEU A 84 1.44 -25.39 31.70
CA LEU A 84 1.72 -26.80 31.91
C LEU A 84 2.74 -27.34 30.86
N PRO A 85 3.92 -27.84 31.27
CA PRO A 85 4.91 -28.41 30.36
C PRO A 85 4.55 -29.87 29.99
N PHE A 86 3.55 -30.06 29.14
CA PHE A 86 3.21 -31.36 28.55
C PHE A 86 4.02 -31.59 27.26
N PRO A 87 4.49 -32.81 26.90
CA PRO A 87 5.26 -33.03 25.68
C PRO A 87 4.40 -32.86 24.41
N LEU A 88 4.25 -31.62 23.94
CA LEU A 88 3.53 -31.34 22.69
C LEU A 88 4.47 -31.56 21.51
N LEU A 89 4.25 -32.66 20.79
CA LEU A 89 5.12 -33.06 19.69
C LEU A 89 4.96 -32.19 18.46
N TYR A 90 3.72 -32.03 18.00
CA TYR A 90 3.41 -31.27 16.82
C TYR A 90 2.30 -30.28 17.11
N VAL A 91 2.66 -29.01 17.06
CA VAL A 91 1.72 -27.90 17.17
C VAL A 91 1.73 -27.15 15.84
N VAL A 92 0.55 -26.84 15.32
CA VAL A 92 0.39 -25.95 14.16
C VAL A 92 -0.09 -24.61 14.66
N LEU A 93 0.72 -23.58 14.41
CA LEU A 93 0.32 -22.20 14.53
C LEU A 93 -0.21 -21.74 13.17
N MET A 94 -1.42 -21.20 13.14
CA MET A 94 -1.98 -20.54 11.96
C MET A 94 -2.28 -19.09 12.31
N ASP A 95 -1.54 -18.15 11.74
CA ASP A 95 -1.82 -16.73 11.88
C ASP A 95 -2.71 -16.27 10.72
N LYS A 96 -3.91 -15.78 11.06
CA LYS A 96 -4.88 -15.30 10.08
C LYS A 96 -4.55 -13.85 9.73
N ARG A 97 -4.40 -13.57 8.44
CA ARG A 97 -4.19 -12.23 7.90
C ARG A 97 -5.26 -11.91 6.86
N VAL A 98 -5.80 -10.71 6.92
CA VAL A 98 -6.79 -10.21 5.97
C VAL A 98 -6.28 -8.93 5.32
N HIS A 99 -6.37 -8.88 3.98
CA HIS A 99 -5.96 -7.75 3.16
C HIS A 99 -6.85 -7.66 1.93
N ALA A 100 -7.37 -6.46 1.60
CA ALA A 100 -8.24 -6.24 0.44
C ALA A 100 -9.39 -7.28 0.36
N LYS A 101 -10.03 -7.59 1.50
CA LYS A 101 -11.07 -8.64 1.66
C LYS A 101 -10.62 -10.08 1.36
N ARG A 102 -9.33 -10.31 1.09
CA ARG A 102 -8.73 -11.64 0.92
C ARG A 102 -8.12 -12.12 2.21
N GLU A 103 -8.44 -13.35 2.59
CA GLU A 103 -7.87 -14.00 3.77
C GLU A 103 -6.70 -14.90 3.37
N LYS A 104 -5.60 -14.83 4.11
CA LYS A 104 -4.47 -15.73 3.98
C LYS A 104 -4.04 -16.21 5.36
N MET A 105 -3.74 -17.51 5.45
CA MET A 105 -3.28 -18.16 6.67
C MET A 105 -1.81 -18.49 6.52
N GLU A 106 -0.97 -17.96 7.40
CA GLU A 106 0.42 -18.39 7.50
C GLU A 106 0.49 -19.56 8.48
N ARG A 107 0.91 -20.74 7.99
CA ARG A 107 0.97 -21.97 8.79
C ARG A 107 2.40 -22.28 9.16
N LYS A 108 2.65 -22.50 10.45
CA LYS A 108 3.93 -22.96 10.96
C LYS A 108 3.75 -24.18 11.84
N ILE A 109 4.54 -25.19 11.52
CA ILE A 109 4.68 -26.41 12.30
C ILE A 109 5.82 -26.20 13.29
N ILE A 110 5.56 -26.53 14.56
CA ILE A 110 6.53 -26.38 15.64
C ILE A 110 6.54 -27.64 16.51
N LEU A 111 7.75 -28.03 16.92
CA LEU A 111 7.95 -29.08 17.91
C LEU A 111 8.26 -28.43 19.26
N LEU A 112 7.25 -28.40 20.15
CA LEU A 112 7.37 -27.72 21.43
C LEU A 112 8.07 -28.60 22.48
N GLY A 113 7.88 -29.92 22.43
CA GLY A 113 8.36 -30.84 23.45
C GLY A 113 7.89 -30.37 24.83
N PHE A 114 8.81 -30.18 25.77
CA PHE A 114 8.56 -29.66 27.12
C PHE A 114 8.79 -28.15 27.29
N ARG A 115 9.13 -27.41 26.22
CA ARG A 115 9.42 -25.96 26.30
C ARG A 115 8.20 -25.14 26.70
N ARG A 116 8.30 -24.28 27.72
CA ARG A 116 7.16 -23.46 28.18
C ARG A 116 6.87 -22.24 27.32
N THR A 117 7.89 -21.74 26.63
CA THR A 117 7.79 -20.58 25.74
C THR A 117 8.39 -20.96 24.40
N TYR A 118 7.72 -20.54 23.34
CA TYR A 118 8.22 -20.67 21.97
C TYR A 118 8.01 -19.37 21.22
N GLU A 119 9.07 -18.90 20.57
CA GLU A 119 9.04 -17.69 19.76
C GLU A 119 9.16 -18.03 18.28
N TYR A 120 8.29 -17.42 17.47
CA TYR A 120 8.25 -17.58 16.03
C TYR A 120 8.30 -16.22 15.35
N ASN A 121 9.35 -15.98 14.59
CA ASN A 121 9.46 -14.81 13.73
C ASN A 121 9.20 -15.22 12.29
N TYR A 122 8.25 -14.58 11.62
CA TYR A 122 8.06 -14.75 10.18
C TYR A 122 8.09 -13.41 9.46
N LEU A 123 8.64 -13.48 8.26
CA LEU A 123 8.91 -12.31 7.43
C LEU A 123 7.95 -12.29 6.26
N LEU A 124 7.14 -11.24 6.17
CA LEU A 124 6.31 -10.99 5.01
C LEU A 124 7.15 -10.25 3.97
N LYS A 125 7.48 -10.94 2.87
CA LYS A 125 8.16 -10.38 1.70
C LYS A 125 7.12 -9.94 0.65
N ASN A 126 7.47 -8.93 -0.14
CA ASN A 126 6.67 -8.42 -1.27
C ASN A 126 5.23 -8.08 -0.87
N VAL A 127 5.07 -7.38 0.24
CA VAL A 127 3.77 -6.95 0.75
C VAL A 127 3.25 -5.80 -0.10
N GLN A 128 2.03 -5.92 -0.60
CA GLN A 128 1.37 -4.86 -1.35
C GLN A 128 0.98 -3.71 -0.41
N ARG A 129 0.79 -2.50 -0.97
CA ARG A 129 0.32 -1.36 -0.15
C ARG A 129 -1.09 -1.66 0.38
N GLY A 130 -1.39 -1.18 1.58
CA GLY A 130 -2.71 -1.29 2.19
C GLY A 130 -2.71 -1.65 3.65
N GLU A 131 -3.93 -1.71 4.17
CA GLU A 131 -4.19 -2.10 5.55
C GLU A 131 -4.22 -3.62 5.65
N TYR A 132 -3.41 -4.14 6.56
CA TYR A 132 -3.39 -5.55 6.93
C TYR A 132 -3.96 -5.66 8.32
N THR A 133 -4.97 -6.51 8.46
CA THR A 133 -5.53 -6.85 9.77
C THR A 133 -5.19 -8.30 10.07
N LEU A 134 -4.80 -8.55 11.31
CA LEU A 134 -4.51 -9.88 11.79
C LEU A 134 -5.42 -10.13 12.99
N PRO A 135 -6.59 -10.76 12.80
CA PRO A 135 -7.61 -10.81 13.85
C PRO A 135 -7.41 -11.94 14.87
N THR A 136 -6.80 -13.05 14.45
CA THR A 136 -6.77 -14.28 15.26
C THR A 136 -5.51 -15.10 14.99
N VAL A 137 -4.99 -15.73 16.04
CA VAL A 137 -4.01 -16.81 15.94
C VAL A 137 -4.67 -18.11 16.35
N GLU A 138 -4.59 -19.12 15.51
CA GLU A 138 -5.11 -20.45 15.78
C GLU A 138 -3.97 -21.39 16.17
N VAL A 139 -4.19 -22.14 17.24
CA VAL A 139 -3.28 -23.19 17.72
C VAL A 139 -3.99 -24.52 17.58
N GLU A 140 -3.42 -25.40 16.79
CA GLU A 140 -3.84 -26.78 16.63
C GLU A 140 -2.77 -27.71 17.19
N VAL A 141 -3.19 -28.65 18.03
CA VAL A 141 -2.34 -29.67 18.61
C VAL A 141 -2.81 -31.03 18.11
N VAL A 142 -1.85 -31.85 17.67
CA VAL A 142 -2.11 -33.16 17.07
C VAL A 142 -1.21 -34.22 17.72
N ASP A 143 -1.72 -35.46 17.84
CA ASP A 143 -0.92 -36.62 18.27
C ASP A 143 -0.16 -37.30 17.11
N PHE A 144 0.60 -38.36 17.42
CA PHE A 144 1.45 -39.07 16.44
C PHE A 144 0.69 -39.59 15.22
N PHE A 145 -0.51 -40.15 15.43
CA PHE A 145 -1.31 -40.78 14.39
C PHE A 145 -2.48 -39.92 13.92
N ASN A 146 -2.55 -38.66 14.37
CA ASN A 146 -3.67 -37.74 14.14
C ASN A 146 -5.04 -38.31 14.58
N TRP A 147 -5.05 -39.18 15.59
CA TRP A 147 -6.28 -39.69 16.23
C TRP A 147 -6.96 -38.57 17.01
N ILE A 148 -6.20 -37.83 17.82
CA ILE A 148 -6.67 -36.66 18.58
C ILE A 148 -6.12 -35.38 17.96
N ARG A 149 -7.06 -34.47 17.71
CA ARG A 149 -6.78 -33.13 17.17
C ARG A 149 -7.59 -32.12 17.96
N LYS A 150 -6.90 -31.19 18.62
CA LYS A 150 -7.52 -30.11 19.39
C LYS A 150 -7.11 -28.78 18.80
N LYS A 151 -8.11 -27.92 18.58
CA LYS A 151 -7.95 -26.59 18.00
C LYS A 151 -8.48 -25.55 18.96
N ARG A 152 -7.75 -24.45 19.12
CA ARG A 152 -8.14 -23.28 19.91
C ARG A 152 -7.81 -22.03 19.10
N VAL A 153 -8.76 -21.11 19.01
CA VAL A 153 -8.57 -19.81 18.36
C VAL A 153 -8.39 -18.76 19.44
N PHE A 154 -7.31 -17.98 19.33
CA PHE A 154 -7.00 -16.85 20.19
C PHE A 154 -7.30 -15.57 19.43
N VAL A 155 -8.12 -14.70 20.02
CA VAL A 155 -8.43 -13.39 19.45
C VAL A 155 -7.31 -12.44 19.84
N VAL A 156 -6.46 -12.13 18.86
CA VAL A 156 -5.34 -11.19 19.00
C VAL A 156 -5.50 -10.24 17.84
N GLN A 157 -6.00 -9.04 18.10
CA GLN A 157 -6.30 -8.06 17.05
C GLN A 157 -5.15 -7.08 16.90
N ASP A 158 -4.42 -7.18 15.79
CA ASP A 158 -3.43 -6.19 15.38
C ASP A 158 -3.68 -5.76 13.95
N HIS A 159 -3.13 -4.61 13.60
CA HIS A 159 -3.11 -4.11 12.24
C HIS A 159 -1.78 -3.41 11.96
N PHE A 160 -1.39 -3.41 10.69
CA PHE A 160 -0.28 -2.60 10.19
C PHE A 160 -0.63 -2.02 8.83
N LEU A 161 -0.01 -0.88 8.51
CA LEU A 161 -0.26 -0.15 7.27
C LEU A 161 0.98 -0.14 6.40
N VAL A 162 0.82 -0.55 5.15
CA VAL A 162 1.87 -0.48 4.14
C VAL A 162 1.59 0.70 3.22
N TYR A 163 2.48 1.68 3.21
CA TYR A 163 2.39 2.85 2.34
C TYR A 163 2.76 2.49 0.89
N PRO A 164 2.21 3.22 -0.11
CA PRO A 164 2.66 3.12 -1.50
C PRO A 164 4.16 3.42 -1.60
N SER A 165 4.84 2.83 -2.59
CA SER A 165 6.23 3.21 -2.87
C SER A 165 6.27 4.65 -3.35
N VAL A 166 7.27 5.39 -2.88
CA VAL A 166 7.52 6.76 -3.29
C VAL A 166 8.85 6.81 -4.02
N THR A 167 8.82 7.29 -5.26
CA THR A 167 10.04 7.54 -6.04
C THR A 167 10.37 9.03 -5.94
N ALA A 168 11.61 9.35 -5.58
CA ALA A 168 12.06 10.75 -5.56
C ALA A 168 11.97 11.33 -6.97
N MET A 169 11.24 12.43 -7.13
CA MET A 169 11.19 13.17 -8.38
C MET A 169 12.30 14.22 -8.40
N VAL A 170 13.07 14.24 -9.48
CA VAL A 170 14.06 15.30 -9.74
C VAL A 170 13.28 16.50 -10.27
N TYR A 171 13.35 17.60 -9.55
CA TYR A 171 12.81 18.89 -9.97
C TYR A 171 13.91 19.65 -10.73
N GLU A 172 13.65 20.00 -12.00
CA GLU A 172 14.43 21.00 -12.72
C GLU A 172 13.58 22.26 -12.82
N SER A 173 13.98 23.31 -12.08
CA SER A 173 13.38 24.64 -12.17
C SER A 173 13.51 25.14 -13.61
N ALA A 174 12.41 25.58 -14.21
CA ALA A 174 12.36 26.11 -15.58
C ALA A 174 13.10 27.47 -15.74
N SER A 175 13.89 27.89 -14.75
CA SER A 175 14.50 29.22 -14.71
C SER A 175 15.75 29.38 -15.56
N ASN A 176 16.25 28.33 -16.20
CA ASN A 176 17.52 28.39 -16.94
C ASN A 176 17.36 28.04 -18.43
N GLY A 177 16.89 28.99 -19.24
CA GLY A 177 17.35 29.10 -20.64
C GLY A 177 16.29 29.27 -21.73
N THR A 178 16.25 30.50 -22.26
CA THR A 178 16.13 30.84 -23.69
C THR A 178 14.75 30.89 -24.34
N SER A 179 14.41 32.10 -24.76
CA SER A 179 13.41 32.48 -25.74
C SER A 179 13.68 31.83 -27.11
N GLN A 180 13.17 30.62 -27.35
CA GLN A 180 12.71 30.14 -28.66
C GLN A 180 12.14 28.72 -28.48
N GLY A 181 10.83 28.57 -28.67
CA GLY A 181 10.11 27.30 -28.53
C GLY A 181 9.51 27.12 -27.14
N GLN A 182 8.18 27.27 -27.04
CA GLN A 182 7.43 26.91 -25.83
C GLN A 182 7.55 25.41 -25.58
N GLN A 183 8.52 25.00 -24.76
CA GLN A 183 8.49 23.70 -24.09
C GLN A 183 8.12 23.95 -22.62
N LEU A 184 6.84 23.75 -22.32
CA LEU A 184 6.31 23.81 -20.96
C LEU A 184 6.82 22.59 -20.20
N SER A 185 7.81 22.80 -19.33
CA SER A 185 8.24 21.83 -18.33
C SER A 185 7.08 21.51 -17.38
N ALA A 186 6.53 20.31 -17.51
CA ALA A 186 5.26 19.92 -16.86
C ALA A 186 5.34 19.68 -15.34
N TYR A 187 6.38 20.18 -14.67
CA TYR A 187 6.56 20.05 -13.21
C TYR A 187 7.12 21.34 -12.58
N MET A 188 6.64 22.50 -13.05
CA MET A 188 6.79 23.73 -12.28
C MET A 188 5.86 23.65 -11.05
N LEU A 189 6.37 23.09 -9.96
CA LEU A 189 5.67 23.09 -8.67
C LEU A 189 5.97 24.37 -7.87
N VAL A 190 6.98 25.14 -8.28
CA VAL A 190 7.34 26.47 -7.76
C VAL A 190 8.07 27.22 -8.89
N LYS A 191 7.85 28.53 -9.03
CA LYS A 191 8.70 29.43 -9.81
C LYS A 191 9.65 30.14 -8.84
N ASP A 192 10.97 30.05 -9.06
CA ASP A 192 11.95 30.68 -8.18
C ASP A 192 11.82 32.21 -8.22
N ALA A 193 11.43 32.80 -7.07
CA ALA A 193 11.18 34.24 -6.92
C ALA A 193 12.44 35.11 -7.02
N THR A 194 13.63 34.50 -7.14
CA THR A 194 14.91 35.21 -7.22
C THR A 194 15.26 35.65 -8.65
N THR A 195 14.54 35.17 -9.66
CA THR A 195 14.83 35.47 -11.06
C THR A 195 13.96 36.64 -11.53
N PRO A 196 14.54 37.76 -12.01
CA PRO A 196 13.78 38.90 -12.49
C PRO A 196 13.01 38.54 -13.78
N SER A 197 11.73 38.89 -13.84
CA SER A 197 10.81 38.56 -14.95
C SER A 197 10.82 39.64 -16.04
N SER A 198 10.88 40.90 -15.65
CA SER A 198 10.93 42.07 -16.55
C SER A 198 11.83 43.16 -15.97
N VAL A 199 12.07 44.19 -16.77
CA VAL A 199 12.81 45.37 -16.33
C VAL A 199 11.97 46.60 -16.70
N ARG A 200 11.68 47.46 -15.72
CA ARG A 200 10.99 48.75 -15.94
C ARG A 200 11.88 49.94 -15.63
N GLU A 201 11.45 51.13 -16.03
CA GLU A 201 12.14 52.37 -15.66
C GLU A 201 12.09 52.58 -14.14
N TYR A 202 13.22 53.05 -13.59
CA TYR A 202 13.38 53.27 -12.16
C TYR A 202 12.47 54.39 -11.68
N ALA A 203 11.75 54.15 -10.59
CA ALA A 203 10.94 55.15 -9.92
C ALA A 203 11.58 55.53 -8.56
N PRO A 204 11.51 56.81 -8.14
CA PRO A 204 11.95 57.21 -6.81
C PRO A 204 11.22 56.41 -5.73
N GLY A 205 11.95 55.60 -4.96
CA GLY A 205 11.42 54.67 -3.95
C GLY A 205 11.77 53.21 -4.19
N ASP A 206 12.21 52.86 -5.41
CA ASP A 206 12.73 51.53 -5.72
C ASP A 206 14.05 51.26 -4.97
N ARG A 207 14.25 50.02 -4.51
CA ARG A 207 15.47 49.63 -3.81
C ARG A 207 16.66 49.63 -4.77
N MET A 208 17.78 50.24 -4.37
CA MET A 208 19.01 50.29 -5.16
C MET A 208 19.56 48.89 -5.49
N SER A 209 19.34 47.89 -4.62
CA SER A 209 19.71 46.50 -4.85
C SER A 209 19.01 45.85 -6.06
N TRP A 210 17.92 46.45 -6.54
CA TRP A 210 17.13 45.93 -7.66
C TRP A 210 17.46 46.62 -8.98
N ILE A 211 18.46 47.51 -9.03
CA ILE A 211 18.89 48.14 -10.27
C ILE A 211 19.50 47.09 -11.22
N HIS A 212 19.06 47.12 -12.48
CA HIS A 212 19.60 46.26 -13.53
C HIS A 212 20.80 46.92 -14.22
N TRP A 213 22.00 46.79 -13.62
CA TRP A 213 23.23 47.44 -14.09
C TRP A 213 23.59 47.16 -15.55
N LYS A 214 23.29 45.96 -16.07
CA LYS A 214 23.55 45.60 -17.47
C LYS A 214 22.68 46.40 -18.45
N SER A 215 21.42 46.72 -18.08
CA SER A 215 20.58 47.59 -18.90
C SER A 215 21.08 49.03 -18.81
N PHE A 216 21.39 49.50 -17.60
CA PHE A 216 21.93 50.85 -17.38
C PHE A 216 23.18 51.12 -18.22
N ALA A 217 24.12 50.18 -18.28
CA ALA A 217 25.34 50.32 -19.08
C ALA A 217 25.09 50.48 -20.59
N ARG A 218 23.94 50.03 -21.11
CA ARG A 218 23.61 50.09 -22.55
C ARG A 218 22.73 51.29 -22.90
N THR A 219 21.79 51.66 -22.04
CA THR A 219 20.79 52.70 -22.33
C THR A 219 20.98 53.99 -21.56
N SER A 220 21.93 54.04 -20.61
CA SER A 220 22.17 55.18 -19.69
C SER A 220 20.94 55.63 -18.92
N LYS A 221 19.91 54.77 -18.84
CA LYS A 221 18.68 54.97 -18.08
C LYS A 221 18.64 53.98 -16.93
N LEU A 222 18.30 54.45 -15.73
CA LEU A 222 18.14 53.60 -14.57
C LEU A 222 16.90 52.73 -14.75
N MET A 223 17.09 51.43 -14.60
CA MET A 223 16.05 50.43 -14.79
C MET A 223 16.01 49.51 -13.56
N THR A 224 14.82 49.23 -13.06
CA THR A 224 14.59 48.36 -11.90
C THR A 224 14.14 46.97 -12.37
N LYS A 225 14.73 45.93 -11.79
CA LYS A 225 14.29 44.55 -11.93
C LYS A 225 12.89 44.40 -11.34
N GLU A 226 11.94 43.96 -12.14
CA GLU A 226 10.65 43.51 -11.65
C GLU A 226 10.73 42.01 -11.37
N PHE A 227 10.27 41.63 -10.20
CA PHE A 227 10.08 40.25 -9.82
C PHE A 227 8.59 39.99 -9.92
N ASP A 228 8.23 38.91 -10.61
CA ASP A 228 6.85 38.43 -10.65
C ASP A 228 6.44 38.14 -9.19
N GLU A 229 5.31 38.73 -8.74
CA GLU A 229 4.78 38.36 -7.43
C GLU A 229 4.57 36.85 -7.41
N GLN A 230 4.91 36.20 -6.30
CA GLN A 230 4.65 34.78 -6.13
C GLN A 230 3.15 34.52 -6.23
N ARG A 231 2.66 34.26 -7.44
CA ARG A 231 1.41 33.54 -7.62
C ARG A 231 1.71 32.15 -7.10
N SER A 232 1.26 31.88 -5.88
CA SER A 232 1.43 30.55 -5.30
C SER A 232 0.58 29.59 -6.13
N GLU A 233 1.20 28.95 -7.11
CA GLU A 233 0.53 28.03 -8.00
C GLU A 233 -0.10 26.93 -7.15
N GLN A 234 -1.41 26.79 -7.28
CA GLN A 234 -2.17 25.77 -6.61
C GLN A 234 -2.43 24.66 -7.62
N HIS A 235 -1.81 23.51 -7.41
CA HIS A 235 -1.99 22.36 -8.28
C HIS A 235 -3.07 21.45 -7.73
N THR A 236 -3.86 20.85 -8.62
CA THR A 236 -4.84 19.83 -8.26
C THR A 236 -4.40 18.49 -8.84
N LEU A 237 -4.19 17.49 -8.00
CA LEU A 237 -3.96 16.12 -8.41
C LEU A 237 -5.28 15.35 -8.36
N LEU A 238 -5.78 14.92 -9.51
CA LEU A 238 -6.94 14.06 -9.65
C LEU A 238 -6.50 12.66 -10.05
N MET A 239 -6.83 11.66 -9.24
CA MET A 239 -6.52 10.26 -9.52
C MET A 239 -7.81 9.48 -9.85
N ASP A 240 -7.84 8.83 -11.01
CA ASP A 240 -8.87 7.85 -11.37
C ASP A 240 -8.66 6.55 -10.59
N CYS A 241 -9.65 6.13 -9.80
CA CYS A 241 -9.61 4.89 -9.04
C CYS A 241 -10.44 3.76 -9.66
N GLY A 242 -10.77 3.87 -10.95
CA GLY A 242 -11.34 2.77 -11.73
C GLY A 242 -10.43 1.55 -11.78
N ILE A 243 -11.04 0.37 -11.89
CA ILE A 243 -10.30 -0.90 -12.01
C ILE A 243 -9.42 -0.86 -13.26
N SER A 244 -8.12 -1.06 -13.07
CA SER A 244 -7.12 -1.13 -14.14
C SER A 244 -5.92 -1.95 -13.65
N GLU A 245 -5.20 -2.56 -14.59
CA GLU A 245 -3.97 -3.30 -14.27
C GLU A 245 -2.87 -2.40 -13.71
N THR A 246 -2.85 -1.13 -14.12
CA THR A 246 -1.87 -0.12 -13.72
C THR A 246 -2.31 0.70 -12.50
N PHE A 247 -3.41 0.32 -11.84
CA PHE A 247 -3.92 1.01 -10.65
C PHE A 247 -2.86 1.15 -9.56
N GLU A 248 -2.11 0.09 -9.27
CA GLU A 248 -1.03 0.10 -8.27
C GLU A 248 0.02 1.17 -8.58
N SER A 249 0.46 1.24 -9.84
CA SER A 249 1.45 2.21 -10.30
C SER A 249 0.89 3.64 -10.26
N ALA A 250 -0.39 3.83 -10.60
CA ALA A 250 -1.06 5.12 -10.50
C ALA A 250 -1.07 5.65 -9.06
N VAL A 251 -1.27 4.77 -8.06
CA VAL A 251 -1.19 5.16 -6.65
C VAL A 251 0.23 5.57 -6.25
N GLU A 252 1.24 4.86 -6.72
CA GLU A 252 2.65 5.20 -6.45
C GLU A 252 3.04 6.54 -7.05
N LEU A 253 2.59 6.82 -8.27
CA LEU A 253 2.78 8.12 -8.90
C LEU A 253 2.08 9.22 -8.09
N ALA A 254 0.82 9.01 -7.71
CA ALA A 254 0.07 9.95 -6.88
C ALA A 254 0.79 10.22 -5.55
N ALA A 255 1.26 9.17 -4.86
CA ALA A 255 2.01 9.28 -3.62
C ALA A 255 3.33 10.03 -3.80
N SER A 256 4.03 9.77 -4.91
CA SER A 256 5.28 10.46 -5.26
C SER A 256 5.05 11.95 -5.50
N ILE A 257 3.96 12.33 -6.17
CA ILE A 257 3.57 13.74 -6.38
C ILE A 257 3.24 14.42 -5.06
N VAL A 258 2.47 13.77 -4.19
CA VAL A 258 2.13 14.31 -2.87
C VAL A 258 3.38 14.55 -2.01
N VAL A 259 4.33 13.61 -2.00
CA VAL A 259 5.59 13.77 -1.24
C VAL A 259 6.49 14.83 -1.85
N SER A 260 6.62 14.87 -3.18
CA SER A 260 7.43 15.87 -3.87
C SER A 260 6.87 17.29 -3.72
N ALA A 261 5.54 17.45 -3.79
CA ALA A 261 4.89 18.73 -3.54
C ALA A 261 5.22 19.26 -2.14
N ARG A 262 5.22 18.39 -1.13
CA ARG A 262 5.64 18.77 0.23
C ARG A 262 7.11 19.18 0.29
N GLN A 263 8.01 18.43 -0.36
CA GLN A 263 9.45 18.73 -0.37
C GLN A 263 9.76 20.09 -1.00
N HIS A 264 8.98 20.49 -2.01
CA HIS A 264 9.14 21.76 -2.72
C HIS A 264 8.17 22.84 -2.21
N HIS A 265 7.49 22.64 -1.09
CA HIS A 265 6.53 23.60 -0.52
C HIS A 265 5.41 24.05 -1.49
N ALA A 266 5.05 23.20 -2.44
CA ALA A 266 4.00 23.46 -3.42
C ALA A 266 2.61 23.26 -2.81
N LYS A 267 1.65 24.08 -3.21
CA LYS A 267 0.26 23.99 -2.76
C LYS A 267 -0.47 22.94 -3.59
N LEU A 268 -0.68 21.74 -3.02
CA LEU A 268 -1.33 20.63 -3.72
C LEU A 268 -2.69 20.28 -3.10
N THR A 269 -3.74 20.25 -3.92
CA THR A 269 -5.02 19.62 -3.57
C THR A 269 -5.09 18.23 -4.20
N MET A 270 -5.30 17.18 -3.40
CA MET A 270 -5.46 15.82 -3.91
C MET A 270 -6.92 15.42 -3.92
N ILE A 271 -7.38 14.85 -5.04
CA ILE A 271 -8.72 14.33 -5.26
C ILE A 271 -8.60 12.90 -5.76
N THR A 272 -9.30 11.97 -5.10
CA THR A 272 -9.43 10.59 -5.58
C THR A 272 -10.83 10.36 -6.10
N ALA A 273 -10.97 10.10 -7.40
CA ALA A 273 -12.24 9.75 -8.03
C ALA A 273 -12.56 8.28 -7.78
N ASN A 274 -13.52 8.03 -6.89
CA ASN A 274 -13.90 6.68 -6.43
C ASN A 274 -15.43 6.62 -6.22
N GLU A 275 -15.98 5.51 -5.71
CA GLU A 275 -17.39 5.40 -5.32
C GLU A 275 -17.79 6.51 -4.34
N GLN A 276 -16.92 6.74 -3.35
CA GLN A 276 -16.97 7.87 -2.43
C GLN A 276 -15.74 8.76 -2.69
N PRO A 277 -15.88 9.81 -3.52
CA PRO A 277 -14.76 10.69 -3.83
C PRO A 277 -14.32 11.43 -2.58
N LYS A 278 -13.00 11.58 -2.42
CA LYS A 278 -12.41 12.27 -1.26
C LYS A 278 -11.48 13.37 -1.73
N VAL A 279 -11.55 14.51 -1.04
CA VAL A 279 -10.76 15.71 -1.32
C VAL A 279 -9.88 16.00 -0.12
N PHE A 280 -8.60 16.23 -0.39
CA PHE A 280 -7.60 16.70 0.57
C PHE A 280 -7.13 18.07 0.10
N PRO A 281 -7.76 19.16 0.59
CA PRO A 281 -7.43 20.50 0.14
C PRO A 281 -6.10 20.96 0.74
N LEU A 282 -5.30 21.65 -0.09
CA LEU A 282 -4.12 22.41 0.34
C LEU A 282 -3.18 21.64 1.27
N ILE A 283 -2.65 20.51 0.80
CA ILE A 283 -1.66 19.70 1.49
C ILE A 283 -0.35 20.50 1.59
N GLN A 284 -0.05 21.02 2.77
CA GLN A 284 1.19 21.75 3.08
C GLN A 284 1.90 21.16 4.30
N SER A 285 1.12 20.72 5.29
CA SER A 285 1.66 20.19 6.55
C SER A 285 2.04 18.72 6.45
N ALA A 286 2.98 18.29 7.29
CA ALA A 286 3.38 16.90 7.38
C ALA A 286 2.21 15.98 7.76
N ASP A 287 1.27 16.44 8.61
CA ASP A 287 0.11 15.65 8.99
C ASP A 287 -0.88 15.49 7.82
N GLN A 288 -1.17 16.54 7.06
CA GLN A 288 -2.00 16.43 5.85
C GLN A 288 -1.37 15.49 4.82
N THR A 289 -0.05 15.59 4.60
CA THR A 289 0.67 14.65 3.72
C THR A 289 0.53 13.21 4.21
N ARG A 290 0.68 12.98 5.52
CA ARG A 290 0.50 11.66 6.13
C ARG A 290 -0.93 11.15 5.94
N GLN A 291 -1.94 11.98 6.18
CA GLN A 291 -3.35 11.60 5.98
C GLN A 291 -3.65 11.24 4.52
N ALA A 292 -3.11 12.00 3.56
CA ALA A 292 -3.21 11.69 2.14
C ALA A 292 -2.53 10.35 1.79
N LEU A 293 -1.33 10.08 2.31
CA LEU A 293 -0.62 8.83 2.11
C LEU A 293 -1.34 7.63 2.77
N VAL A 294 -1.96 7.81 3.94
CA VAL A 294 -2.79 6.78 4.59
C VAL A 294 -4.00 6.45 3.73
N HIS A 295 -4.63 7.47 3.13
CA HIS A 295 -5.75 7.27 2.21
C HIS A 295 -5.32 6.51 0.95
N LEU A 296 -4.21 6.92 0.32
CA LEU A 296 -3.64 6.23 -0.83
C LEU A 296 -3.18 4.80 -0.50
N ALA A 297 -2.77 4.52 0.74
CA ALA A 297 -2.50 3.16 1.17
C ALA A 297 -3.80 2.32 1.20
N LYS A 298 -4.87 2.85 1.80
CA LYS A 298 -6.13 2.11 2.03
C LYS A 298 -7.01 1.97 0.78
N ILE A 299 -6.87 2.85 -0.20
CA ILE A 299 -7.75 2.88 -1.37
C ILE A 299 -7.66 1.57 -2.17
N GLN A 300 -8.81 1.09 -2.62
CA GLN A 300 -8.94 -0.10 -3.47
C GLN A 300 -9.57 0.31 -4.81
N PRO A 301 -9.30 -0.43 -5.89
CA PRO A 301 -9.89 -0.14 -7.18
C PRO A 301 -11.39 -0.40 -7.12
N THR A 302 -12.15 0.43 -7.84
CA THR A 302 -13.61 0.38 -7.87
C THR A 302 -14.08 0.16 -9.29
N ASP A 303 -15.29 -0.36 -9.45
CA ASP A 303 -15.89 -0.53 -10.75
C ASP A 303 -15.99 0.82 -11.49
N ILE A 304 -15.63 0.81 -12.77
CA ILE A 304 -15.55 1.92 -13.71
C ILE A 304 -16.83 2.76 -13.72
N GLN A 305 -17.99 2.12 -13.56
CA GLN A 305 -19.30 2.77 -13.55
C GLN A 305 -19.60 3.50 -12.23
N GLN A 306 -19.02 3.03 -11.12
CA GLN A 306 -19.22 3.60 -9.79
C GLN A 306 -18.27 4.77 -9.50
N VAL A 307 -17.25 4.98 -10.34
CA VAL A 307 -16.33 6.12 -10.22
C VAL A 307 -17.08 7.45 -10.36
N ARG A 308 -17.04 8.25 -9.29
CA ARG A 308 -17.63 9.58 -9.21
C ARG A 308 -16.57 10.64 -8.93
N LEU A 309 -16.80 11.85 -9.42
CA LEU A 309 -16.05 13.05 -9.03
C LEU A 309 -16.77 13.72 -7.85
N PRO A 310 -16.06 14.42 -6.96
CA PRO A 310 -16.69 15.09 -5.82
C PRO A 310 -17.66 16.17 -6.29
N VAL A 311 -18.69 16.43 -5.49
CA VAL A 311 -19.67 17.47 -5.76
C VAL A 311 -19.13 18.80 -5.21
N GLY A 312 -18.85 19.77 -6.09
CA GLY A 312 -18.35 21.09 -5.75
C GLY A 312 -17.00 21.44 -6.38
N LYS A 313 -16.75 22.74 -6.62
CA LYS A 313 -15.48 23.23 -7.19
C LYS A 313 -14.37 23.20 -6.13
N ALA A 314 -13.67 22.07 -6.03
CA ALA A 314 -12.45 21.94 -5.23
C ALA A 314 -11.16 22.12 -6.06
N VAL A 315 -11.30 22.48 -7.33
CA VAL A 315 -10.20 22.56 -8.30
C VAL A 315 -9.65 23.97 -8.34
N SER A 316 -8.33 24.08 -8.21
CA SER A 316 -7.62 25.33 -8.45
C SER A 316 -7.65 25.71 -9.94
N ARG A 317 -7.56 27.01 -10.24
CA ARG A 317 -7.50 27.54 -11.61
C ARG A 317 -6.18 27.26 -12.34
N ASP A 318 -5.11 26.89 -11.63
CA ASP A 318 -3.78 26.82 -12.24
C ASP A 318 -3.58 25.52 -13.03
N ALA A 319 -3.15 24.42 -12.40
CA ALA A 319 -2.87 23.17 -13.12
C ALA A 319 -3.61 21.96 -12.54
N LEU A 320 -4.21 21.16 -13.42
CA LEU A 320 -4.83 19.87 -13.08
C LEU A 320 -3.96 18.72 -13.60
N LEU A 321 -3.41 17.95 -12.67
CA LEU A 321 -2.68 16.71 -12.91
C LEU A 321 -3.67 15.56 -12.81
N LEU A 322 -4.03 14.97 -13.94
CA LEU A 322 -4.90 13.80 -14.00
C LEU A 322 -4.04 12.54 -14.08
N ILE A 323 -4.20 11.59 -13.17
CA ILE A 323 -3.60 10.25 -13.27
C ILE A 323 -4.70 9.25 -13.60
N THR A 324 -4.52 8.49 -14.68
CA THR A 324 -5.40 7.38 -15.02
C THR A 324 -4.63 6.14 -15.45
N GLY A 325 -5.13 4.98 -15.05
CA GLY A 325 -4.67 3.68 -15.55
C GLY A 325 -5.45 3.19 -16.77
N ASP A 326 -6.61 3.79 -17.06
CA ASP A 326 -7.46 3.47 -18.20
C ASP A 326 -8.05 4.76 -18.79
N LEU A 327 -7.59 5.13 -20.00
CA LEU A 327 -7.96 6.38 -20.64
C LEU A 327 -9.34 6.26 -21.30
N ARG A 328 -10.37 6.72 -20.59
CA ARG A 328 -11.76 6.69 -21.07
C ARG A 328 -12.24 8.09 -21.45
N ILE A 329 -12.68 8.28 -22.70
CA ILE A 329 -13.14 9.59 -23.20
C ILE A 329 -14.32 10.16 -22.38
N ASN A 330 -15.25 9.30 -21.95
CA ASN A 330 -16.38 9.71 -21.12
C ASN A 330 -15.95 10.21 -19.75
N PHE A 331 -14.87 9.67 -19.20
CA PHE A 331 -14.30 10.16 -17.95
C PHE A 331 -13.61 11.51 -18.15
N ILE A 332 -12.82 11.67 -19.22
CA ILE A 332 -12.18 12.94 -19.57
C ILE A 332 -13.19 14.07 -19.76
N ARG A 333 -14.30 13.82 -20.46
CA ARG A 333 -15.38 14.80 -20.61
C ARG A 333 -15.96 15.24 -19.26
N ARG A 334 -16.17 14.29 -18.34
CA ARG A 334 -16.62 14.60 -16.96
C ARG A 334 -15.59 15.43 -16.19
N VAL A 335 -14.29 15.16 -16.37
CA VAL A 335 -13.20 15.93 -15.76
C VAL A 335 -13.18 17.37 -16.31
N LEU A 336 -13.35 17.57 -17.61
CA LEU A 336 -13.44 18.91 -18.22
C LEU A 336 -14.66 19.69 -17.71
N THR A 337 -15.80 19.03 -17.54
CA THR A 337 -16.99 19.66 -16.92
C THR A 337 -16.76 20.01 -15.44
N PHE A 338 -16.00 19.20 -14.72
CA PHE A 338 -15.68 19.42 -13.31
C PHE A 338 -14.67 20.55 -13.10
N ALA A 339 -13.73 20.73 -14.04
CA ALA A 339 -12.65 21.71 -13.98
C ALA A 339 -12.62 22.64 -15.21
N PRO A 340 -13.67 23.45 -15.46
CA PRO A 340 -13.73 24.31 -16.65
C PRO A 340 -12.70 25.46 -16.60
N ASP A 341 -12.30 25.87 -15.40
CA ASP A 341 -11.44 27.04 -15.17
C ASP A 341 -9.94 26.68 -15.10
N ALA A 342 -9.54 25.43 -15.40
CA ALA A 342 -8.16 24.99 -15.29
C ALA A 342 -7.31 25.50 -16.47
N SER A 343 -6.21 26.20 -16.18
CA SER A 343 -5.35 26.79 -17.22
C SER A 343 -4.54 25.76 -18.01
N ALA A 344 -4.18 24.64 -17.36
CA ALA A 344 -3.52 23.51 -18.01
C ALA A 344 -3.97 22.17 -17.40
N ILE A 345 -4.22 21.18 -18.26
CA ILE A 345 -4.56 19.81 -17.87
C ILE A 345 -3.49 18.87 -18.42
N VAL A 346 -2.80 18.17 -17.51
CA VAL A 346 -1.80 17.16 -17.85
C VAL A 346 -2.34 15.80 -17.43
N CYS A 347 -2.51 14.89 -18.39
CA CYS A 347 -3.00 13.54 -18.17
C CYS A 347 -1.85 12.54 -18.22
N PHE A 348 -1.55 11.91 -17.09
CA PHE A 348 -0.64 10.79 -16.97
C PHE A 348 -1.40 9.49 -17.19
N VAL A 349 -1.04 8.80 -18.27
CA VAL A 349 -1.60 7.49 -18.62
C VAL A 349 -0.56 6.43 -18.28
N MET A 350 -0.90 5.56 -17.33
CA MET A 350 -0.03 4.47 -16.93
C MET A 350 -0.22 3.28 -17.89
N LEU A 351 0.87 2.84 -18.54
CA LEU A 351 0.85 1.71 -19.48
C LEU A 351 1.70 0.56 -18.95
N THR A 352 1.18 -0.67 -19.00
CA THR A 352 1.94 -1.88 -18.69
C THR A 352 2.97 -2.20 -19.77
N ASP A 353 2.55 -2.22 -21.04
CA ASP A 353 3.37 -2.59 -22.20
C ASP A 353 3.09 -1.70 -23.43
N GLU A 354 4.02 -1.66 -24.39
CA GLU A 354 3.88 -0.97 -25.69
C GLU A 354 2.73 -1.52 -26.56
N THR A 355 2.24 -2.73 -26.29
CA THR A 355 1.08 -3.32 -27.00
C THR A 355 -0.22 -2.55 -26.72
N ASN A 356 -0.41 -2.09 -25.47
CA ASN A 356 -1.57 -1.29 -25.09
C ASN A 356 -1.55 0.12 -25.68
N LYS A 357 -0.37 0.61 -26.11
CA LYS A 357 -0.24 1.92 -26.76
C LYS A 357 -1.03 1.99 -28.06
N LYS A 358 -0.94 0.97 -28.92
CA LYS A 358 -1.62 0.95 -30.23
C LYS A 358 -3.15 1.01 -30.10
N SER A 359 -3.73 0.35 -29.10
CA SER A 359 -5.17 0.43 -28.83
C SER A 359 -5.59 1.80 -28.30
N LEU A 360 -4.70 2.50 -27.59
CA LEU A 360 -4.96 3.79 -26.96
C LEU A 360 -4.64 4.98 -27.85
N GLU A 361 -3.87 4.83 -28.94
CA GLU A 361 -3.45 5.90 -29.84
C GLU A 361 -4.63 6.75 -30.34
N SER A 362 -5.71 6.11 -30.80
CA SER A 362 -6.91 6.82 -31.28
C SER A 362 -7.57 7.67 -30.19
N ILE A 363 -7.58 7.20 -28.94
CA ILE A 363 -8.16 7.92 -27.80
C ILE A 363 -7.21 9.03 -27.35
N ILE A 364 -5.90 8.78 -27.36
CA ILE A 364 -4.88 9.78 -27.01
C ILE A 364 -4.98 10.99 -27.95
N ASP A 365 -5.15 10.76 -29.25
CA ASP A 365 -5.28 11.85 -30.21
C ASP A 365 -6.57 12.64 -30.00
N GLN A 366 -7.69 11.96 -29.71
CA GLN A 366 -8.93 12.64 -29.31
C GLN A 366 -8.75 13.49 -28.05
N VAL A 367 -8.01 13.00 -27.05
CA VAL A 367 -7.75 13.73 -25.81
C VAL A 367 -6.83 14.92 -26.03
N LYS A 368 -5.82 14.80 -26.90
CA LYS A 368 -4.96 15.92 -27.31
C LYS A 368 -5.74 17.01 -28.04
N LEU A 369 -6.71 16.64 -28.89
CA LEU A 369 -7.60 17.60 -29.56
C LEU A 369 -8.47 18.40 -28.57
N LEU A 370 -8.72 17.87 -27.38
CA LEU A 370 -9.41 18.58 -26.30
C LEU A 370 -8.48 19.53 -25.51
N GLY A 371 -7.24 19.76 -25.97
CA GLY A 371 -6.27 20.65 -25.33
C GLY A 371 -5.57 20.04 -24.11
N ILE A 372 -5.67 18.73 -23.91
CA ILE A 372 -5.04 18.03 -22.78
C ILE A 372 -3.66 17.50 -23.18
N THR A 373 -2.66 17.79 -22.37
CA THR A 373 -1.31 17.24 -22.57
C THR A 373 -1.25 15.82 -22.03
N VAL A 374 -1.09 14.82 -22.90
CA VAL A 374 -1.01 13.41 -22.50
C VAL A 374 0.45 12.97 -22.36
N LYS A 375 0.80 12.41 -21.20
CA LYS A 375 2.12 11.80 -20.94
C LYS A 375 1.96 10.33 -20.59
N LEU A 376 2.70 9.49 -21.30
CA LEU A 376 2.71 8.04 -21.07
C LEU A 376 3.79 7.70 -20.04
N ILE A 377 3.44 6.89 -19.05
CA ILE A 377 4.37 6.45 -18.00
C ILE A 377 4.36 4.92 -17.93
N TYR A 378 5.55 4.33 -18.04
CA TYR A 378 5.75 2.89 -17.82
C TYR A 378 6.21 2.62 -16.38
N PRO A 379 5.74 1.54 -15.73
CA PRO A 379 6.14 1.17 -14.36
C PRO A 379 7.65 1.01 -14.18
N SER A 380 8.36 0.46 -15.19
CA SER A 380 9.82 0.34 -15.23
C SER A 380 10.52 1.71 -15.28
N ASP A 381 9.85 2.68 -15.87
CA ASP A 381 10.31 4.04 -16.07
C ASP A 381 9.70 5.03 -15.06
N CYS A 382 9.04 4.62 -13.98
CA CYS A 382 8.61 5.58 -12.95
C CYS A 382 9.77 6.48 -12.47
N SER A 383 11.02 6.00 -12.54
CA SER A 383 12.23 6.81 -12.29
C SER A 383 12.80 7.53 -13.53
N SER A 384 12.47 7.09 -14.75
CA SER A 384 13.09 7.48 -16.03
C SER A 384 12.14 8.26 -16.97
N ALA A 385 10.86 7.90 -17.05
CA ALA A 385 9.79 8.64 -17.71
C ALA A 385 9.51 9.97 -16.99
N LEU A 386 9.65 10.00 -15.65
CA LEU A 386 9.67 11.26 -14.90
C LEU A 386 10.91 12.12 -15.25
N LYS A 387 12.06 11.52 -15.61
CA LYS A 387 13.25 12.23 -16.12
C LYS A 387 13.15 12.63 -17.60
N LYS A 388 12.43 11.89 -18.45
CA LYS A 388 12.28 12.17 -19.89
C LYS A 388 11.15 13.14 -20.19
N ALA A 389 10.09 13.16 -19.37
CA ALA A 389 9.04 14.18 -19.41
C ALA A 389 9.54 15.60 -19.12
N VAL A 390 10.80 15.75 -18.69
CA VAL A 390 11.54 16.99 -18.42
C VAL A 390 12.28 17.52 -19.67
N ARG A 391 12.44 16.70 -20.73
CA ARG A 391 13.26 17.05 -21.91
C ARG A 391 12.49 17.23 -23.23
N SER A 392 11.17 17.03 -23.26
CA SER A 392 10.37 17.06 -24.51
C SER A 392 9.22 18.04 -24.46
#